data_AF-A0A6P7G8N1-F1
#
_entry.id   AF-A0A6P7G8N1-F1
#
_cell.length_a   1.000
_cell.length_b   1.000
_cell.length_c   1.000
_cell.angle_alpha   90.00
_cell.angle_beta   90.00
_cell.angle_gamma   90.00
#
_symmetry.space_group_name_H-M   'P 1'
#
loop_
_entity.id
_entity.type
_entity.pdbx_description
1 polymer ?
#
loop_
_entity_poly.entity_id
_entity_poly.type
_entity_poly.pdbx_seq_one_letter_code
_entity_poly.pdbx_strand_id
1 'polypeptide(L)'
;MAWRQVLAKANLPLSSKVRIYEGVVRSILTYGAQVWGLAEFKEVEEVRRFFIKKMLNIPSYCPNYMLDLETNIEHVYLFTMKLHKKYVKRVLEYEEGRLPKFLLQEMIRANCGWRRDWENLGERWGVEFNTEWENRSFWKDKLEQVIRAIRVGIKERAVERATRSNFCNHYRELMGLGVVMGYMRDEVSFNDIRWIFKIRCGVLYLNDRPGRADDRKKCALCNEREVEDILHFMGRCPILREYRMKWFRKSRLDTGWICKGCMEV
;
A
#
# COMPACT_ATOMS: atom_id res chain seq x y z
N MET A 1 4.32 -26.36 6.56
CA MET A 1 4.13 -24.90 6.33
C MET A 1 2.89 -24.67 5.44
N ALA A 2 1.67 -24.74 5.99
CA ALA A 2 0.41 -24.75 5.22
C ALA A 2 0.09 -23.44 4.49
N TRP A 3 0.53 -22.30 5.04
CA TRP A 3 0.27 -20.95 4.53
C TRP A 3 0.82 -20.70 3.13
N ARG A 4 2.03 -21.22 2.85
CA ARG A 4 2.68 -21.05 1.55
C ARG A 4 1.87 -21.74 0.44
N GLN A 5 1.27 -22.89 0.74
CA GLN A 5 0.45 -23.62 -0.21
C GLN A 5 -0.87 -22.87 -0.50
N VAL A 6 -1.50 -22.29 0.52
CA VAL A 6 -2.73 -21.49 0.36
C VAL A 6 -2.45 -20.20 -0.42
N LEU A 7 -1.37 -19.49 -0.12
CA LEU A 7 -1.01 -18.27 -0.86
C LEU A 7 -0.54 -18.57 -2.29
N ALA A 8 0.06 -19.74 -2.53
CA ALA A 8 0.51 -20.17 -3.86
C ALA A 8 -0.63 -20.59 -4.80
N LYS A 9 -1.77 -21.06 -4.28
CA LYS A 9 -2.93 -21.43 -5.11
C LYS A 9 -3.44 -20.22 -5.90
N ALA A 10 -3.41 -20.32 -7.23
CA ALA A 10 -3.85 -19.27 -8.14
C ALA A 10 -5.38 -19.05 -8.13
N ASN A 11 -6.15 -20.09 -7.85
CA ASN A 11 -7.63 -20.06 -7.92
C ASN A 11 -8.30 -19.37 -6.73
N LEU A 12 -7.54 -18.81 -5.80
CA LEU A 12 -8.10 -18.08 -4.67
C LEU A 12 -8.20 -16.58 -5.02
N PRO A 13 -9.38 -15.96 -4.88
CA PRO A 13 -9.55 -14.53 -5.09
C PRO A 13 -8.63 -13.68 -4.21
N LEU A 14 -8.34 -12.46 -4.66
CA LEU A 14 -7.50 -11.51 -3.94
C LEU A 14 -8.06 -11.21 -2.54
N SER A 15 -9.36 -10.94 -2.44
CA SER A 15 -10.03 -10.63 -1.17
C SER A 15 -9.90 -11.76 -0.15
N SER A 16 -9.95 -13.02 -0.60
CA SER A 16 -9.78 -14.19 0.27
C SER A 16 -8.38 -14.25 0.85
N LYS A 17 -7.35 -13.97 0.04
CA LYS A 17 -5.96 -13.92 0.50
C LYS A 17 -5.73 -12.76 1.47
N VAL A 18 -6.32 -11.60 1.19
CA VAL A 18 -6.27 -10.43 2.09
C VAL A 18 -6.98 -10.75 3.40
N ARG A 19 -8.18 -11.35 3.38
CA ARG A 19 -8.92 -11.76 4.58
C ARG A 19 -8.13 -12.74 5.45
N ILE A 20 -7.40 -13.66 4.85
CA ILE A 20 -6.52 -14.58 5.57
C ILE A 20 -5.40 -13.83 6.31
N TYR A 21 -4.77 -12.86 5.65
CA TYR A 21 -3.80 -11.98 6.29
C TYR A 21 -4.43 -11.18 7.43
N GLU A 22 -5.59 -10.58 7.18
CA GLU A 22 -6.30 -9.76 8.14
C GLU A 22 -6.79 -10.54 9.36
N GLY A 23 -7.22 -11.79 9.16
CA GLY A 23 -7.78 -12.64 10.21
C GLY A 23 -6.71 -13.26 11.10
N VAL A 24 -5.51 -13.54 10.58
CA VAL A 24 -4.47 -14.26 11.34
C VAL A 24 -3.22 -13.42 11.55
N VAL A 25 -2.62 -12.88 10.50
CA VAL A 25 -1.36 -12.16 10.64
C VAL A 25 -1.61 -10.81 11.33
N ARG A 26 -2.57 -10.02 10.80
CA ARG A 26 -2.90 -8.72 11.39
C ARG A 26 -3.40 -8.87 12.82
N SER A 27 -4.25 -9.86 13.13
CA SER A 27 -4.78 -10.06 14.48
C SER A 27 -3.69 -10.32 15.53
N ILE A 28 -2.69 -11.13 15.19
CA ILE A 28 -1.51 -11.36 16.05
C ILE A 28 -0.69 -10.07 16.20
N LEU A 29 -0.39 -9.39 15.09
CA LEU A 29 0.41 -8.16 15.10
C LEU A 29 -0.25 -7.03 15.89
N THR A 30 -1.58 -6.93 15.84
CA THR A 30 -2.35 -5.85 16.47
C THR A 30 -2.85 -6.22 17.86
N TYR A 31 -2.29 -7.28 18.47
CA TYR A 31 -2.64 -7.64 19.84
C TYR A 31 -2.31 -6.47 20.80
N GLY A 32 -3.30 -6.04 21.57
CA GLY A 32 -3.16 -4.90 22.48
C GLY A 32 -3.08 -3.53 21.79
N ALA A 33 -3.36 -3.43 20.48
CA ALA A 33 -3.33 -2.17 19.74
C ALA A 33 -4.31 -1.11 20.28
N GLN A 34 -5.26 -1.50 21.13
CA GLN A 34 -6.08 -0.54 21.88
C GLN A 34 -5.25 0.37 22.79
N VAL A 35 -4.08 -0.08 23.25
CA VAL A 35 -3.20 0.67 24.18
C VAL A 35 -2.09 1.37 23.41
N TRP A 36 -1.36 0.66 22.55
CA TRP A 36 -0.19 1.19 21.85
C TRP A 36 -0.48 1.71 20.43
N GLY A 37 -1.68 1.47 19.89
CA GLY A 37 -2.00 1.64 18.47
C GLY A 37 -2.02 3.08 17.94
N LEU A 38 -1.74 4.05 18.80
CA LEU A 38 -1.57 5.46 18.46
C LEU A 38 -0.14 5.77 17.97
N ALA A 39 0.84 4.94 18.30
CA ALA A 39 2.21 5.08 17.83
C ALA A 39 2.44 4.33 16.51
N GLU A 40 3.23 4.93 15.62
CA GLU A 40 3.64 4.31 14.35
C GLU A 40 4.88 3.43 14.55
N PHE A 41 4.73 2.13 14.33
CA PHE A 41 5.84 1.16 14.40
C PHE A 41 6.20 0.68 12.99
N LYS A 42 7.46 0.87 12.60
CA LYS A 42 7.93 0.53 11.24
C LYS A 42 7.90 -0.97 11.02
N GLU A 43 8.24 -1.74 12.05
CA GLU A 43 8.31 -3.19 12.09
C GLU A 43 6.94 -3.81 11.76
N VAL A 44 5.86 -3.20 12.27
CA VAL A 44 4.48 -3.65 12.00
C VAL A 44 4.14 -3.46 10.51
N GLU A 45 4.52 -2.33 9.92
CA GLU A 45 4.32 -2.08 8.49
C GLU A 45 5.24 -2.91 7.58
N GLU A 46 6.40 -3.34 8.08
CA GLU A 46 7.28 -4.25 7.35
C GLU A 46 6.63 -5.61 7.13
N VAL A 47 5.88 -6.12 8.11
CA VAL A 47 5.16 -7.40 7.95
C VAL A 47 4.06 -7.28 6.90
N ARG A 48 3.31 -6.16 6.87
CA ARG A 48 2.34 -5.88 5.79
C ARG A 48 3.01 -5.89 4.43
N ARG A 49 4.11 -5.14 4.28
CA ARG A 49 4.86 -5.05 3.03
C ARG A 49 5.42 -6.40 2.60
N PHE A 50 5.95 -7.18 3.54
CA PHE A 50 6.42 -8.53 3.31
C PHE A 50 5.30 -9.44 2.80
N PHE A 51 4.13 -9.41 3.45
CA PHE A 51 2.97 -10.18 3.01
C PHE A 51 2.57 -9.83 1.57
N ILE A 52 2.43 -8.53 1.25
CA ILE A 52 2.04 -8.08 -0.10
C ILE A 52 3.07 -8.53 -1.14
N LYS A 53 4.37 -8.32 -0.89
CA LYS A 53 5.45 -8.75 -1.80
C LYS A 53 5.42 -10.27 -2.05
N LYS A 54 5.20 -11.07 -1.01
CA LYS A 54 5.09 -12.53 -1.13
C LYS A 54 3.81 -12.97 -1.84
N MET A 55 2.69 -12.35 -1.53
CA MET A 55 1.40 -12.62 -2.17
C MET A 55 1.49 -12.39 -3.68
N LEU A 56 2.02 -11.25 -4.10
CA LEU A 56 2.12 -10.85 -5.50
C LEU A 56 3.38 -11.39 -6.21
N ASN A 57 4.24 -12.12 -5.50
CA ASN A 57 5.51 -12.64 -6.01
C ASN A 57 6.42 -11.55 -6.62
N ILE A 58 6.52 -10.41 -5.92
CA ILE A 58 7.29 -9.23 -6.31
C ILE A 58 8.69 -9.31 -5.68
N PRO A 59 9.75 -8.86 -6.38
CA PRO A 59 11.10 -8.80 -5.82
C PRO A 59 11.21 -7.89 -4.57
N SER A 60 12.22 -8.19 -3.73
CA SER A 60 12.49 -7.43 -2.51
C SER A 60 12.82 -5.96 -2.76
N TYR A 61 13.48 -5.66 -3.88
CA TYR A 61 13.90 -4.31 -4.26
C TYR A 61 12.75 -3.41 -4.73
N CYS A 62 11.53 -3.93 -4.91
CA CYS A 62 10.38 -3.10 -5.29
C CYS A 62 10.16 -1.99 -4.24
N PRO A 63 10.13 -0.72 -4.67
CA PRO A 63 9.89 0.41 -3.78
C PRO A 63 8.54 0.30 -3.07
N ASN A 64 8.52 0.72 -1.80
CA ASN A 64 7.32 0.62 -0.97
C ASN A 64 6.18 1.53 -1.45
N TYR A 65 6.49 2.70 -2.00
CA TYR A 65 5.47 3.62 -2.52
C TYR A 65 4.68 3.01 -3.68
N MET A 66 5.30 2.16 -4.52
CA MET A 66 4.60 1.46 -5.60
C MET A 66 3.59 0.46 -5.03
N LEU A 67 3.96 -0.27 -3.97
CA LEU A 67 3.02 -1.18 -3.29
C LEU A 67 1.83 -0.41 -2.72
N ASP A 68 2.08 0.72 -2.08
CA ASP A 68 1.02 1.53 -1.46
C ASP A 68 0.05 2.09 -2.51
N LEU A 69 0.57 2.62 -3.61
CA LEU A 69 -0.24 3.21 -4.69
C LEU A 69 -1.00 2.16 -5.49
N GLU A 70 -0.35 1.03 -5.81
CA GLU A 70 -0.94 0.03 -6.71
C GLU A 70 -1.91 -0.91 -6.00
N THR A 71 -1.65 -1.27 -4.74
CA THR A 71 -2.48 -2.27 -4.04
C THR A 71 -3.65 -1.68 -3.27
N ASN A 72 -3.55 -0.42 -2.82
CA ASN A 72 -4.52 0.24 -1.96
C ASN A 72 -4.91 -0.57 -0.69
N ILE A 73 -4.07 -1.52 -0.27
CA ILE A 73 -4.27 -2.26 0.97
C ILE A 73 -3.95 -1.32 2.14
N GLU A 74 -4.89 -1.15 3.07
CA GLU A 74 -4.75 -0.20 4.18
C GLU A 74 -3.50 -0.48 5.03
N HIS A 75 -2.81 0.59 5.43
CA HIS A 75 -1.71 0.53 6.40
C HIS A 75 -2.21 0.00 7.74
N VAL A 76 -1.42 -0.87 8.38
CA VAL A 76 -1.75 -1.43 9.70
C VAL A 76 -1.83 -0.31 10.74
N TYR A 77 -1.01 0.73 10.63
CA TYR A 77 -1.08 1.90 11.51
C TYR A 77 -2.46 2.57 11.51
N LEU A 78 -3.08 2.75 10.34
CA LEU A 78 -4.45 3.31 10.25
C LEU A 78 -5.47 2.39 10.93
N PHE A 79 -5.26 1.07 10.84
CA PHE A 79 -6.12 0.10 11.50
C PHE A 79 -5.95 0.13 13.03
N THR A 80 -4.72 0.22 13.55
CA THR A 80 -4.46 0.30 15.00
C THR A 80 -5.02 1.59 15.60
N MET A 81 -4.94 2.71 14.88
CA MET A 81 -5.56 3.97 15.29
C MET A 81 -7.09 3.85 15.40
N LYS A 82 -7.75 3.18 14.45
CA LYS A 82 -9.19 2.92 14.52
C LYS A 82 -9.56 2.02 15.69
N LEU A 83 -8.74 1.02 16.01
CA LEU A 83 -8.94 0.17 17.19
C LEU A 83 -8.84 0.98 18.48
N HIS A 84 -7.82 1.82 18.60
CA HIS A 84 -7.64 2.71 19.74
C HIS A 84 -8.81 3.69 19.89
N LYS A 85 -9.22 4.36 18.80
CA LYS A 85 -10.43 5.20 18.79
C LYS A 85 -11.68 4.44 19.29
N LYS A 86 -11.89 3.22 18.80
CA LYS A 86 -13.03 2.38 19.22
C LYS A 86 -12.94 2.00 20.69
N TYR A 87 -11.74 1.74 21.20
CA TYR A 87 -11.50 1.46 22.62
C TYR A 87 -11.87 2.66 23.49
N VAL A 88 -11.34 3.86 23.19
CA VAL A 88 -11.65 5.09 23.94
C VAL A 88 -13.16 5.34 23.96
N LYS A 89 -13.83 5.22 22.80
CA LYS A 89 -15.29 5.33 22.72
C LYS A 89 -16.00 4.36 23.67
N ARG A 90 -15.62 3.08 23.63
CA ARG A 90 -16.26 2.02 24.43
C ARG A 90 -16.04 2.23 25.93
N VAL A 91 -14.85 2.66 26.34
CA VAL A 91 -14.52 2.87 27.76
C VAL A 91 -15.33 4.04 28.35
N LEU A 92 -15.61 5.08 27.57
CA LEU A 92 -16.47 6.20 28.01
C LEU A 92 -17.95 5.82 28.18
N GLU A 93 -18.38 4.75 27.53
CA GLU A 93 -19.74 4.19 27.64
C GLU A 93 -19.89 3.24 28.84
N TYR A 94 -18.81 2.91 29.56
CA TYR A 94 -18.91 2.07 30.76
C TYR A 94 -19.67 2.75 31.90
N GLU A 95 -20.16 1.93 32.83
CA GLU A 95 -20.81 2.39 34.06
C GLU A 95 -19.85 3.24 34.92
N GLU A 96 -20.40 4.27 35.59
CA GLU A 96 -19.67 5.06 36.57
C GLU A 96 -19.23 4.14 37.73
N GLY A 97 -17.94 3.88 37.86
CA GLY A 97 -17.38 2.94 38.85
C GLY A 97 -16.39 1.93 38.26
N ARG A 98 -16.36 1.75 36.94
CA ARG A 98 -15.31 0.93 36.31
C ARG A 98 -13.98 1.69 36.26
N LEU A 99 -12.93 1.08 36.80
CA LEU A 99 -11.57 1.63 36.83
C LEU A 99 -11.08 2.17 35.46
N PRO A 100 -11.29 1.47 34.32
CA PRO A 100 -10.87 2.00 33.02
C PRO A 100 -11.49 3.35 32.66
N LYS A 101 -12.76 3.57 33.01
CA LYS A 101 -13.45 4.83 32.75
C LYS A 101 -12.95 5.95 33.65
N PHE A 102 -12.77 5.65 34.93
CA PHE A 102 -12.18 6.58 35.89
C PHE A 102 -10.79 7.04 35.42
N LEU A 103 -9.90 6.09 35.11
CA LEU A 103 -8.57 6.39 34.58
C LEU A 103 -8.63 7.23 33.30
N LEU A 104 -9.53 6.89 32.37
CA LEU A 104 -9.69 7.62 31.13
C LEU A 104 -10.13 9.08 31.36
N GLN A 105 -11.07 9.31 32.28
CA GLN A 105 -11.52 10.65 32.66
C GLN A 105 -10.40 11.45 33.34
N GLU A 106 -9.63 10.83 34.23
CA GLU A 106 -8.48 11.47 34.86
C GLU A 106 -7.39 11.81 33.85
N MET A 107 -7.12 10.94 32.87
CA MET A 107 -6.18 11.24 31.78
C MET A 107 -6.65 12.41 30.91
N ILE A 108 -7.96 12.52 30.66
CA ILE A 108 -8.54 13.67 29.98
C ILE A 108 -8.30 14.91 30.84
N ARG A 109 -8.66 14.91 32.12
CA ARG A 109 -8.50 16.08 33.02
C ARG A 109 -7.04 16.53 33.14
N ALA A 110 -6.12 15.59 33.30
CA ALA A 110 -4.69 15.84 33.50
C ALA A 110 -3.91 16.12 32.19
N ASN A 111 -4.57 16.07 31.03
CA ASN A 111 -3.97 16.16 29.69
C ASN A 111 -2.69 15.31 29.53
N CYS A 112 -2.81 14.00 29.75
CA CYS A 112 -1.69 13.07 29.70
C CYS A 112 -1.99 11.79 28.89
N GLY A 113 -0.91 11.08 28.54
CA GLY A 113 -0.96 9.86 27.72
C GLY A 113 -1.65 10.07 26.37
N TRP A 114 -2.61 9.21 26.03
CA TRP A 114 -3.25 9.21 24.72
C TRP A 114 -3.93 10.53 24.35
N ARG A 115 -4.48 11.30 25.31
CA ARG A 115 -5.10 12.60 25.00
C ARG A 115 -4.07 13.53 24.35
N ARG A 116 -2.92 13.68 25.02
CA ARG A 116 -1.80 14.49 24.54
C ARG A 116 -1.27 13.99 23.22
N ASP A 117 -1.15 12.67 23.06
CA ASP A 117 -0.68 12.08 21.80
C ASP A 117 -1.63 12.37 20.63
N TRP A 118 -2.95 12.38 20.86
CA TRP A 118 -3.92 12.79 19.84
C TRP A 118 -3.89 14.29 19.56
N GLU A 119 -3.71 15.14 20.57
CA GLU A 119 -3.52 16.59 20.39
C GLU A 119 -2.26 16.86 19.54
N ASN A 120 -1.13 16.25 19.89
CA ASN A 120 0.12 16.34 19.14
C ASN A 120 -0.02 15.86 17.68
N LEU A 121 -0.75 14.76 17.46
CA LEU A 121 -1.05 14.27 16.11
C LEU A 121 -2.01 15.23 15.39
N GLY A 122 -2.99 15.79 16.09
CA GLY A 122 -3.89 16.81 15.56
C GLY A 122 -3.12 18.01 15.03
N GLU A 123 -2.29 18.62 15.87
CA GLU A 123 -1.44 19.76 15.50
C GLU A 123 -0.55 19.45 14.30
N ARG A 124 0.11 18.28 14.29
CA ARG A 124 0.96 17.85 13.17
C ARG A 124 0.21 17.75 11.84
N TRP A 125 -1.07 17.42 11.88
CA TRP A 125 -1.92 17.23 10.70
C TRP A 125 -2.93 18.37 10.49
N GLY A 126 -2.78 19.49 11.19
CA GLY A 126 -3.63 20.68 11.05
C GLY A 126 -5.06 20.51 11.56
N VAL A 127 -5.28 19.61 12.52
CA VAL A 127 -6.58 19.37 13.16
C VAL A 127 -6.52 19.86 14.61
N GLU A 128 -7.13 21.01 14.86
CA GLU A 128 -7.20 21.58 16.21
C GLU A 128 -8.27 20.89 17.05
N PHE A 129 -7.86 20.43 18.23
CA PHE A 129 -8.71 19.96 19.30
C PHE A 129 -8.97 21.14 20.24
N ASN A 130 -10.10 21.84 20.06
CA ASN A 130 -10.54 22.85 21.01
C ASN A 130 -10.75 22.21 22.40
N THR A 131 -10.86 23.02 23.45
CA THR A 131 -11.02 22.60 24.86
C THR A 131 -12.23 21.70 25.17
N GLU A 132 -13.06 21.36 24.19
CA GLU A 132 -14.30 20.60 24.31
C GLU A 132 -14.11 19.06 24.34
N TRP A 133 -13.07 18.54 25.00
CA TRP A 133 -12.92 17.08 25.18
C TRP A 133 -14.09 16.45 25.97
N GLU A 134 -14.86 17.27 26.68
CA GLU A 134 -16.10 16.88 27.37
C GLU A 134 -17.25 16.59 26.39
N ASN A 135 -17.25 17.20 25.20
CA ASN A 135 -18.24 16.97 24.16
C ASN A 135 -17.90 15.70 23.36
N ARG A 136 -18.59 14.60 23.69
CA ARG A 136 -18.37 13.27 23.08
C ARG A 136 -18.49 13.24 21.55
N SER A 137 -19.38 14.04 20.97
CA SER A 137 -19.57 14.06 19.51
C SER A 137 -18.42 14.80 18.83
N PHE A 138 -17.99 15.90 19.44
CA PHE A 138 -16.97 16.78 18.88
C PHE A 138 -15.61 16.08 18.70
N TRP A 139 -15.05 15.49 19.77
CA TRP A 139 -13.73 14.86 19.66
C TRP A 139 -13.78 13.59 18.80
N LYS A 140 -14.90 12.86 18.75
CA LYS A 140 -15.06 11.68 17.87
C LYS A 140 -14.88 12.04 16.39
N ASP A 141 -15.45 13.16 15.98
CA ASP A 141 -15.34 13.67 14.62
C ASP A 141 -13.93 14.19 14.34
N LYS A 142 -13.31 14.87 15.32
CA LYS A 142 -11.91 15.30 15.24
C LYS A 142 -10.94 14.13 15.11
N LEU A 143 -11.10 13.05 15.87
CA LEU A 143 -10.26 11.85 15.69
C LEU A 143 -10.43 11.24 14.29
N GLU A 144 -11.64 11.23 13.74
CA GLU A 144 -11.85 10.77 12.36
C GLU A 144 -11.17 11.72 11.36
N GLN A 145 -11.21 13.03 11.59
CA GLN A 145 -10.48 14.01 10.78
C GLN A 145 -8.97 13.74 10.81
N VAL A 146 -8.38 13.49 11.98
CA VAL A 146 -6.95 13.12 12.09
C VAL A 146 -6.63 11.85 11.32
N ILE A 147 -7.41 10.77 11.50
CA ILE A 147 -7.19 9.50 10.78
C ILE A 147 -7.29 9.71 9.27
N ARG A 148 -8.26 10.51 8.80
CA ARG A 148 -8.40 10.85 7.38
C ARG A 148 -7.23 11.68 6.87
N ALA A 149 -6.79 12.69 7.61
CA ALA A 149 -5.64 13.51 7.26
C ALA A 149 -4.36 12.66 7.13
N ILE A 150 -4.11 11.75 8.08
CA ILE A 150 -2.99 10.81 8.01
C ILE A 150 -3.09 9.91 6.78
N ARG A 151 -4.28 9.36 6.50
CA ARG A 151 -4.49 8.52 5.30
C ARG A 151 -4.14 9.28 4.02
N VAL A 152 -4.62 10.52 3.91
CA VAL A 152 -4.31 11.40 2.78
C VAL A 152 -2.81 11.65 2.69
N GLY A 153 -2.16 12.03 3.80
CA GLY A 153 -0.72 12.28 3.82
C GLY A 153 0.16 11.06 3.56
N ILE A 154 -0.27 9.85 3.91
CA ILE A 154 0.42 8.61 3.49
C ILE A 154 0.37 8.49 1.97
N LYS A 155 -0.80 8.72 1.37
CA LYS A 155 -0.98 8.65 -0.08
C LYS A 155 -0.19 9.74 -0.80
N GLU A 156 -0.24 10.98 -0.32
CA GLU A 156 0.51 12.10 -0.89
C GLU A 156 2.01 11.87 -0.85
N ARG A 157 2.56 11.39 0.28
CA ARG A 157 3.98 11.01 0.38
C ARG A 157 4.35 9.90 -0.61
N ALA A 158 3.46 8.95 -0.86
CA ALA A 158 3.69 7.90 -1.85
C ALA A 158 3.69 8.46 -3.28
N VAL A 159 2.76 9.36 -3.61
CA VAL A 159 2.71 10.07 -4.90
C VAL A 159 3.95 10.94 -5.11
N GLU A 160 4.33 11.74 -4.12
CA GLU A 160 5.53 12.59 -4.16
C GLU A 160 6.80 11.78 -4.42
N ARG A 161 6.91 10.60 -3.79
CA ARG A 161 8.01 9.66 -4.05
C ARG A 161 7.95 9.10 -5.46
N ALA A 162 6.75 8.75 -5.95
CA ALA A 162 6.58 8.23 -7.30
C ALA A 162 6.96 9.26 -8.37
N THR A 163 6.66 10.55 -8.16
CA THR A 163 6.99 11.62 -9.11
C THR A 163 8.47 12.01 -9.08
N ARG A 164 9.12 11.96 -7.91
CA ARG A 164 10.55 12.32 -7.76
C ARG A 164 11.52 11.18 -8.03
N SER A 165 11.09 9.93 -7.91
CA SER A 165 11.98 8.77 -8.03
C SER A 165 12.48 8.57 -9.46
N ASN A 166 13.77 8.26 -9.59
CA ASN A 166 14.39 7.80 -10.83
C ASN A 166 14.49 6.27 -10.91
N PHE A 167 13.84 5.55 -9.99
CA PHE A 167 13.88 4.08 -9.94
C PHE A 167 13.26 3.44 -11.20
N CYS A 168 12.13 3.96 -11.67
CA CYS A 168 11.42 3.44 -12.85
C CYS A 168 10.75 4.62 -13.58
N ASN A 169 11.35 5.02 -14.71
CA ASN A 169 10.85 6.13 -15.52
C ASN A 169 9.44 5.84 -16.06
N HIS A 170 9.19 4.60 -16.47
CA HIS A 170 7.88 4.14 -16.92
C HIS A 170 6.79 4.36 -15.86
N TYR A 171 7.07 4.02 -14.60
CA TYR A 171 6.10 4.20 -13.52
C TYR A 171 5.82 5.68 -13.24
N ARG A 172 6.83 6.55 -13.34
CA ARG A 172 6.64 8.00 -13.20
C ARG A 172 5.74 8.56 -14.30
N GLU A 173 5.97 8.16 -15.56
CA GLU A 173 5.12 8.53 -16.69
C GLU A 173 3.68 8.05 -16.49
N LEU A 174 3.50 6.80 -16.05
CA LEU A 174 2.20 6.22 -15.70
C LEU A 174 1.45 7.10 -14.68
N MET A 175 2.12 7.55 -13.62
CA MET A 175 1.50 8.41 -12.61
C MET A 175 1.06 9.76 -13.19
N GLY A 176 1.81 10.31 -14.15
CA GLY A 176 1.45 11.53 -14.86
C GLY A 176 0.21 11.40 -15.75
N LEU A 177 -0.12 10.19 -16.21
CA LEU A 177 -1.29 9.91 -17.03
C LEU A 177 -2.60 9.77 -16.23
N GLY A 178 -2.56 9.83 -14.89
CA GLY A 178 -3.75 9.75 -14.04
C GLY A 178 -4.49 8.42 -14.13
N VAL A 179 -3.82 7.33 -14.53
CA VAL A 179 -4.45 6.03 -14.73
C VAL A 179 -4.91 5.44 -13.40
N VAL A 180 -6.22 5.18 -13.29
CA VAL A 180 -6.84 4.64 -12.08
C VAL A 180 -6.56 3.14 -11.95
N MET A 181 -6.28 2.70 -10.72
CA MET A 181 -5.95 1.32 -10.35
C MET A 181 -7.18 0.40 -10.35
N GLY A 182 -7.59 -0.09 -11.53
CA GLY A 182 -8.78 -0.92 -11.67
C GLY A 182 -8.57 -2.43 -11.56
N TYR A 183 -7.34 -2.94 -11.56
CA TYR A 183 -7.12 -4.40 -11.70
C TYR A 183 -7.06 -5.16 -10.35
N MET A 184 -6.92 -4.46 -9.22
CA MET A 184 -6.87 -5.08 -7.87
C MET A 184 -8.26 -5.45 -7.35
N ARG A 185 -9.00 -6.29 -8.09
CA ARG A 185 -10.36 -6.74 -7.76
C ARG A 185 -10.51 -8.24 -8.02
N ASP A 186 -11.54 -8.86 -7.43
CA ASP A 186 -11.71 -10.32 -7.47
C ASP A 186 -12.15 -10.85 -8.83
N GLU A 187 -12.70 -10.00 -9.69
CA GLU A 187 -13.10 -10.38 -11.05
C GLU A 187 -11.88 -10.65 -11.95
N VAL A 188 -10.73 -10.08 -11.62
CA VAL A 188 -9.47 -10.30 -12.33
C VAL A 188 -8.78 -11.51 -11.73
N SER A 189 -8.31 -12.43 -12.58
CA SER A 189 -7.61 -13.61 -12.09
C SER A 189 -6.36 -13.18 -11.29
N PHE A 190 -6.09 -13.88 -10.19
CA PHE A 190 -4.99 -13.49 -9.32
C PHE A 190 -3.61 -13.58 -10.01
N ASN A 191 -3.48 -14.43 -11.03
CA ASN A 191 -2.27 -14.47 -11.85
C ASN A 191 -2.14 -13.22 -12.74
N ASP A 192 -3.24 -12.74 -13.30
CA ASP A 192 -3.22 -11.50 -14.11
C ASP A 192 -2.91 -10.30 -13.22
N ILE A 193 -3.49 -10.22 -12.02
CA ILE A 193 -3.14 -9.20 -11.02
C ILE A 193 -1.62 -9.16 -10.78
N ARG A 194 -0.99 -10.33 -10.61
CA ARG A 194 0.47 -10.41 -10.42
C ARG A 194 1.24 -9.89 -11.62
N TRP A 195 0.84 -10.27 -12.83
CA TRP A 195 1.53 -9.85 -14.05
C TRP A 195 1.33 -8.36 -14.32
N ILE A 196 0.10 -7.86 -14.23
CA ILE A 196 -0.23 -6.44 -14.40
C ILE A 196 0.56 -5.60 -13.40
N PHE A 197 0.58 -5.99 -12.12
CA PHE A 197 1.39 -5.29 -11.11
C PHE A 197 2.86 -5.21 -11.52
N LYS A 198 3.45 -6.36 -11.90
CA LYS A 198 4.87 -6.45 -12.23
C LYS A 198 5.25 -5.62 -13.45
N ILE A 199 4.39 -5.64 -14.46
CA ILE A 199 4.56 -4.89 -15.70
C ILE A 199 4.52 -3.40 -15.39
N ARG A 200 3.44 -2.93 -14.73
CA ARG A 200 3.27 -1.51 -14.42
C ARG A 200 4.39 -0.96 -13.54
N CYS A 201 4.81 -1.71 -12.53
CA CYS A 201 5.89 -1.28 -11.65
C CYS A 201 7.29 -1.43 -12.27
N GLY A 202 7.42 -2.06 -13.43
CA GLY A 202 8.73 -2.36 -14.04
C GLY A 202 9.58 -3.30 -13.20
N VAL A 203 8.95 -4.21 -12.45
CA VAL A 203 9.63 -5.13 -11.51
C VAL A 203 9.73 -6.56 -12.04
N LEU A 204 9.64 -6.73 -13.36
CA LEU A 204 10.02 -7.98 -14.01
C LEU A 204 11.51 -8.25 -13.82
N TYR A 205 11.89 -9.52 -13.91
CA TYR A 205 13.27 -9.97 -13.75
C TYR A 205 14.09 -9.71 -15.02
N LEU A 206 14.11 -8.45 -15.50
CA LEU A 206 14.87 -8.01 -16.68
C LEU A 206 16.28 -7.56 -16.30
N ASN A 207 17.10 -7.22 -17.29
CA ASN A 207 18.47 -6.75 -17.08
C ASN A 207 18.55 -5.33 -16.51
N ASP A 208 17.56 -4.47 -16.76
CA ASP A 208 17.49 -3.16 -16.11
C ASP A 208 17.09 -3.30 -14.64
N ARG A 209 18.09 -3.24 -13.75
CA ARG A 209 17.88 -3.31 -12.30
C ARG A 209 18.76 -2.34 -11.53
N PRO A 210 18.27 -1.88 -10.36
CA PRO A 210 19.10 -1.12 -9.43
C PRO A 210 20.38 -1.88 -9.06
N GLY A 211 21.51 -1.17 -9.08
CA GLY A 211 22.82 -1.71 -8.67
C GLY A 211 23.53 -2.56 -9.72
N ARG A 212 22.98 -2.71 -10.92
CA ARG A 212 23.64 -3.39 -12.04
C ARG A 212 24.45 -2.39 -12.88
N ALA A 213 25.62 -2.81 -13.36
CA ALA A 213 26.45 -2.01 -14.28
C ALA A 213 25.75 -1.82 -15.63
N ASP A 214 25.97 -0.68 -16.28
CA ASP A 214 25.22 -0.26 -17.48
C ASP A 214 25.45 -1.17 -18.69
N ASP A 215 26.63 -1.77 -18.81
CA ASP A 215 26.94 -2.80 -19.81
C ASP A 215 26.02 -4.02 -19.69
N ARG A 216 25.69 -4.41 -18.46
CA ARG A 216 24.83 -5.55 -18.12
C ARG A 216 23.34 -5.23 -18.09
N LYS A 217 22.95 -3.97 -18.30
CA LYS A 217 21.53 -3.56 -18.43
C LYS A 217 20.99 -3.73 -19.84
N LYS A 218 21.86 -3.98 -20.82
CA LYS A 218 21.48 -4.12 -22.22
C LYS A 218 20.58 -5.33 -22.45
N CYS A 219 19.71 -5.23 -23.44
CA CYS A 219 18.87 -6.33 -23.90
C CYS A 219 19.71 -7.53 -24.32
N ALA A 220 19.37 -8.72 -23.79
CA ALA A 220 20.04 -9.96 -24.15
C ALA A 220 19.48 -10.59 -25.43
N LEU A 221 18.31 -10.13 -25.88
CA LEU A 221 17.60 -10.73 -27.01
C LEU A 221 17.93 -10.05 -28.34
N CYS A 222 18.00 -8.71 -28.37
CA CYS A 222 18.22 -7.96 -29.60
C CYS A 222 19.65 -7.39 -29.67
N ASN A 223 20.06 -7.05 -30.90
CA ASN A 223 21.37 -6.46 -31.18
C ASN A 223 21.38 -4.92 -31.16
N GLU A 224 20.28 -4.28 -30.72
CA GLU A 224 20.13 -2.81 -30.72
C GLU A 224 20.90 -2.12 -29.57
N ARG A 225 21.45 -2.90 -28.63
CA ARG A 225 22.18 -2.41 -27.45
C ARG A 225 21.36 -1.46 -26.56
N GLU A 226 20.04 -1.47 -26.68
CA GLU A 226 19.13 -0.73 -25.80
C GLU A 226 19.08 -1.34 -24.40
N VAL A 227 18.68 -0.54 -23.41
CA VAL A 227 18.43 -0.99 -22.03
C VAL A 227 17.22 -1.93 -22.02
N GLU A 228 17.34 -3.07 -21.34
CA GLU A 228 16.27 -4.06 -21.19
C GLU A 228 15.30 -3.66 -20.07
N ASP A 229 14.64 -2.52 -20.25
CA ASP A 229 13.53 -2.11 -19.39
C ASP A 229 12.20 -2.74 -19.86
N ILE A 230 11.13 -2.51 -19.10
CA ILE A 230 9.79 -3.03 -19.44
C ILE A 230 9.30 -2.51 -20.80
N LEU A 231 9.61 -1.26 -21.13
CA LEU A 231 9.18 -0.61 -22.37
C LEU A 231 9.89 -1.19 -23.59
N HIS A 232 11.18 -1.48 -23.48
CA HIS A 232 11.94 -2.18 -24.51
C HIS A 232 11.43 -3.61 -24.63
N PHE A 233 11.47 -4.38 -23.55
CA PHE A 233 11.11 -5.80 -23.57
C PHE A 233 9.70 -6.03 -24.09
N MET A 234 8.69 -5.36 -23.50
CA MET A 234 7.31 -5.55 -23.94
C MET A 234 6.98 -4.77 -25.19
N GLY A 235 7.45 -3.52 -25.32
CA GLY A 235 6.90 -2.56 -26.28
C GLY A 235 7.72 -2.35 -27.55
N ARG A 236 9.05 -2.54 -27.53
CA ARG A 236 9.91 -2.09 -28.65
C ARG A 236 10.83 -3.16 -29.22
N CYS A 237 11.23 -4.15 -28.42
CA CYS A 237 12.21 -5.17 -28.77
C CYS A 237 11.82 -5.88 -30.09
N PRO A 238 12.65 -5.84 -31.14
CA PRO A 238 12.31 -6.39 -32.46
C PRO A 238 12.04 -7.89 -32.43
N ILE A 239 12.80 -8.64 -31.63
CA ILE A 239 12.66 -10.10 -31.49
C ILE A 239 11.28 -10.49 -30.95
N LEU A 240 10.68 -9.64 -30.12
CA LEU A 240 9.37 -9.87 -29.52
C LEU A 240 8.20 -9.30 -30.34
N ARG A 241 8.47 -8.81 -31.57
CA ARG A 241 7.46 -8.20 -32.44
C ARG A 241 6.32 -9.16 -32.78
N GLU A 242 6.62 -10.41 -33.11
CA GLU A 242 5.61 -11.38 -33.50
C GLU A 242 4.61 -11.66 -32.36
N TYR A 243 5.10 -11.76 -31.13
CA TYR A 243 4.25 -11.91 -29.95
C TYR A 243 3.34 -10.71 -29.74
N ARG A 244 3.87 -9.48 -29.89
CA ARG A 244 3.03 -8.29 -29.81
C ARG A 244 1.98 -8.24 -30.92
N MET A 245 2.34 -8.61 -32.14
CA MET A 245 1.37 -8.68 -33.24
C MET A 245 0.28 -9.72 -32.98
N LYS A 246 0.66 -10.89 -32.45
CA LYS A 246 -0.26 -11.98 -32.15
C LYS A 246 -1.26 -11.62 -31.05
N TRP A 247 -0.78 -11.07 -29.94
CA TRP A 247 -1.60 -10.85 -28.74
C TRP A 247 -2.18 -9.44 -28.64
N PHE A 248 -1.50 -8.44 -29.19
CA PHE A 248 -1.86 -7.02 -29.04
C PHE A 248 -2.17 -6.33 -30.37
N ARG A 249 -2.00 -7.03 -31.50
CA ARG A 249 -2.22 -6.51 -32.86
C ARG A 249 -1.44 -5.22 -33.17
N LYS A 250 -0.31 -5.02 -32.47
CA LYS A 250 0.55 -3.84 -32.61
C LYS A 250 2.01 -4.27 -32.70
N SER A 251 2.78 -3.62 -33.57
CA SER A 251 4.21 -3.91 -33.72
C SER A 251 5.06 -3.24 -32.64
N ARG A 252 4.56 -2.14 -32.06
CA ARG A 252 5.15 -1.39 -30.96
C ARG A 252 4.08 -0.95 -29.96
N LEU A 253 4.45 -0.91 -28.68
CA LEU A 253 3.60 -0.44 -27.58
C LEU A 253 4.30 0.74 -26.90
N ASP A 254 3.56 1.80 -26.63
CA ASP A 254 4.00 2.92 -25.82
C ASP A 254 3.66 2.70 -24.33
N THR A 255 4.14 3.62 -23.48
CA THR A 255 3.83 3.63 -22.06
C THR A 255 2.31 3.59 -21.83
N GLY A 256 1.52 4.42 -22.52
CA GLY A 256 0.07 4.49 -22.33
C GLY A 256 -0.65 3.17 -22.62
N TRP A 257 -0.22 2.43 -23.65
CA TRP A 257 -0.79 1.15 -24.02
C TRP A 257 -0.46 0.06 -23.00
N ILE A 258 0.80 -0.01 -22.53
CA ILE A 258 1.18 -0.95 -21.47
C ILE A 258 0.34 -0.72 -20.21
N CYS A 259 -0.14 0.51 -20.00
CA CYS A 259 -0.96 0.89 -18.86
C CYS A 259 -2.45 0.58 -19.01
N LYS A 260 -3.05 0.81 -20.19
CA LYS A 260 -4.50 0.63 -20.45
C LYS A 260 -4.85 -0.71 -21.08
N GLY A 261 -4.05 -1.14 -22.07
CA GLY A 261 -4.28 -2.36 -22.84
C GLY A 261 -4.17 -3.63 -22.02
N CYS A 262 -3.38 -3.64 -20.93
CA CYS A 262 -3.32 -4.80 -20.03
C CYS A 262 -4.62 -5.05 -19.24
N MET A 263 -5.60 -4.13 -19.26
CA MET A 263 -6.90 -4.29 -18.60
C MET A 263 -8.05 -4.60 -19.56
N GLU A 264 -7.84 -4.52 -20.87
CA GLU A 264 -8.90 -4.59 -21.91
C GLU A 264 -8.74 -5.80 -22.86
N VAL A 265 -7.75 -6.67 -22.63
CA VAL A 265 -7.48 -7.88 -23.43
C VAL A 265 -7.97 -9.12 -22.70
#